data_AF-D8U3E8-F1
#
_entry.id   AF-D8U3E8-F1
#
_cell.length_a   1.000
_cell.length_b   1.000
_cell.length_c   1.000
_cell.angle_alpha   90.00
_cell.angle_beta   90.00
_cell.angle_gamma   90.00
#
_symmetry.space_group_name_H-M   'P 1'
#
loop_
_entity.id
_entity.type
_entity.pdbx_description
1 polymer ?
#
loop_
_entity_poly.entity_id
_entity_poly.type
_entity_poly.pdbx_seq_one_letter_code
_entity_poly.pdbx_strand_id
1 'polypeptide(L)'
;QVQGCNRSLQNSKLYYQRFKLCEDHLKAPAISIDGVLSRLCQQCGRFHELSAFEGKKRTCRAQLDRIRKAKELRRRKAGGSGGS
;
A
#
# COMPACT_ATOMS: atom_id res chain seq x y z
N GLN A 1 0.97 -7.41 -15.56
CA GLN A 1 -0.18 -6.73 -16.18
C GLN A 1 -1.42 -7.22 -15.43
N VAL A 2 -2.37 -6.35 -15.10
CA VAL A 2 -3.60 -6.75 -14.36
C VAL A 2 -4.35 -7.78 -15.18
N GLN A 3 -4.80 -8.88 -14.56
CA GLN A 3 -5.57 -9.89 -15.31
C GLN A 3 -6.87 -9.25 -15.81
N GLY A 4 -7.16 -9.44 -17.10
CA GLY A 4 -8.32 -8.85 -17.76
C GLY A 4 -8.17 -7.39 -18.21
N CYS A 5 -7.03 -6.74 -17.95
CA CYS A 5 -6.77 -5.39 -18.46
C CYS A 5 -5.97 -5.44 -19.78
N ASN A 6 -6.68 -5.24 -20.88
CA ASN A 6 -6.11 -5.05 -22.23
C ASN A 6 -5.96 -3.57 -22.60
N ARG A 7 -5.98 -2.66 -21.61
CA ARG A 7 -5.87 -1.22 -21.88
C ARG A 7 -4.45 -0.90 -22.35
N SER A 8 -4.32 -0.42 -23.59
CA SER A 8 -3.02 -0.01 -24.13
C SER A 8 -2.41 1.12 -23.31
N LEU A 9 -1.29 0.82 -22.63
CA LEU A 9 -0.48 1.82 -21.90
C LEU A 9 0.40 2.67 -22.83
N GLN A 10 0.27 2.45 -24.14
CA GLN A 10 1.10 3.01 -25.21
C GLN A 10 1.09 4.55 -25.26
N ASN A 11 0.01 5.18 -24.81
CA ASN A 11 -0.13 6.65 -24.68
C ASN A 11 -0.25 7.12 -23.21
N SER A 12 0.05 6.25 -22.24
CA SER A 12 -0.04 6.60 -20.83
C SER A 12 1.29 7.16 -20.31
N LYS A 13 1.23 8.07 -19.31
CA LYS A 13 2.42 8.60 -18.62
C LYS A 13 3.36 7.47 -18.16
N LEU A 14 4.67 7.72 -18.18
CA LEU A 14 5.73 6.80 -17.75
C LEU A 14 5.45 6.08 -16.42
N TYR A 15 4.81 6.78 -15.48
CA TYR A 15 4.37 6.20 -14.20
C TYR A 15 3.49 4.95 -14.40
N TYR A 16 2.45 5.05 -15.25
CA TYR A 16 1.52 3.97 -15.57
C TYR A 16 2.21 2.80 -16.29
N GLN A 17 3.13 3.11 -17.20
CA GLN A 17 3.93 2.10 -17.91
C GLN A 17 4.85 1.34 -16.95
N ARG A 18 5.49 2.04 -16.00
CA ARG A 18 6.39 1.44 -15.01
C ARG A 18 5.68 0.47 -14.08
N PHE A 19 4.45 0.79 -13.66
CA PHE A 19 3.63 -0.11 -12.84
C PHE A 19 2.82 -1.11 -13.68
N LYS A 20 2.81 -0.98 -15.01
CA LYS A 20 1.94 -1.73 -15.94
C LYS A 20 0.46 -1.65 -15.55
N LEU A 21 0.02 -0.47 -15.13
CA LEU A 21 -1.35 -0.16 -14.67
C LEU A 21 -1.89 1.05 -15.44
N CYS A 22 -3.15 1.01 -15.89
CA CYS A 22 -3.79 2.20 -16.45
C CYS A 22 -4.27 3.16 -15.34
N GLU A 23 -4.68 4.38 -15.70
CA GLU A 23 -5.12 5.37 -14.71
C GLU A 23 -6.32 4.88 -13.89
N ASP A 24 -7.25 4.16 -14.51
CA ASP A 24 -8.45 3.64 -13.85
C ASP A 24 -8.07 2.68 -12.73
N HIS A 25 -7.16 1.74 -13.00
CA HIS A 25 -6.66 0.79 -12.00
C HIS A 25 -5.88 1.47 -10.87
N LEU A 26 -5.25 2.61 -11.17
CA LEU A 26 -4.53 3.39 -10.17
C LEU A 26 -5.46 4.21 -9.27
N LYS A 27 -6.60 4.66 -9.82
CA LYS A 27 -7.68 5.33 -9.08
C LYS A 27 -8.66 4.35 -8.42
N ALA A 28 -8.68 3.10 -8.88
CA ALA A 28 -9.62 2.09 -8.40
C ALA A 28 -9.37 1.74 -6.92
N PRO A 29 -10.45 1.44 -6.16
CA PRO A 29 -10.32 1.06 -4.76
C PRO A 29 -9.69 -0.32 -4.55
N ALA A 30 -9.78 -1.22 -5.54
CA ALA A 30 -9.12 -2.52 -5.59
C ALA A 30 -9.07 -3.04 -7.04
N ILE A 31 -8.05 -3.85 -7.36
CA ILE A 31 -7.77 -4.36 -8.70
C ILE A 31 -7.27 -5.81 -8.60
N SER A 32 -7.50 -6.66 -9.62
CA SER A 32 -7.06 -8.06 -9.58
C SER A 32 -5.71 -8.25 -10.29
N ILE A 33 -4.62 -8.37 -9.54
CA ILE A 33 -3.28 -8.58 -10.08
C ILE A 33 -2.98 -10.07 -9.99
N ASP A 34 -2.76 -10.72 -11.14
CA ASP A 34 -2.43 -12.16 -11.19
C ASP A 34 -3.50 -13.07 -10.54
N GLY A 35 -4.78 -12.68 -10.62
CA GLY A 35 -5.88 -13.39 -9.96
C GLY A 35 -6.05 -13.04 -8.48
N VAL A 36 -5.19 -12.18 -7.93
CA VAL A 36 -5.23 -11.75 -6.54
C VAL A 36 -5.74 -10.33 -6.41
N LEU A 37 -6.85 -10.17 -5.69
CA LEU A 37 -7.41 -8.88 -5.36
C LEU A 37 -6.43 -8.06 -4.53
N SER A 38 -5.98 -6.94 -5.08
CA SER A 38 -4.97 -6.04 -4.54
C SER A 38 -5.48 -4.61 -4.43
N ARG A 39 -5.08 -3.88 -3.40
CA ARG A 39 -5.45 -2.48 -3.13
C ARG A 39 -4.19 -1.64 -2.92
N LEU A 40 -4.21 -0.40 -3.41
CA LEU A 40 -3.13 0.56 -3.21
C LEU A 40 -3.13 1.06 -1.76
N CYS A 41 -2.03 0.86 -1.05
CA CYS A 41 -1.85 1.41 0.28
C CYS A 41 -1.43 2.88 0.20
N GLN A 42 -2.21 3.79 0.81
CA GLN A 42 -1.93 5.23 0.78
C GLN A 42 -0.59 5.61 1.43
N GLN A 43 -0.18 4.89 2.48
CA GLN A 43 1.08 5.19 3.18
C GLN A 43 2.30 4.58 2.49
N CYS A 44 2.13 3.44 1.80
CA CYS A 44 3.26 2.74 1.17
C CYS A 44 3.45 3.13 -0.29
N GLY A 45 2.41 3.63 -0.96
CA GLY A 45 2.42 3.87 -2.41
C GLY A 45 2.60 2.59 -3.24
N ARG A 46 2.24 1.43 -2.67
CA ARG A 46 2.35 0.11 -3.32
C ARG A 46 1.05 -0.68 -3.17
N PHE A 47 0.80 -1.56 -4.14
CA PHE A 47 -0.31 -2.49 -4.10
C PHE A 47 0.03 -3.64 -3.14
N HIS A 48 -0.93 -3.94 -2.27
CA HIS A 48 -0.90 -5.11 -1.41
C HIS A 48 -2.20 -5.88 -1.61
N GLU A 49 -2.20 -7.18 -1.32
CA GLU A 49 -3.43 -7.96 -1.36
C GLU A 49 -4.50 -7.38 -0.43
N LEU A 50 -5.77 -7.51 -0.81
CA LEU A 50 -6.90 -7.09 0.02
C LEU A 50 -6.86 -7.75 1.40
N SER A 51 -6.39 -9.00 1.48
CA SER A 51 -6.13 -9.73 2.72
C SER A 51 -5.11 -9.05 3.65
N ALA A 52 -4.22 -8.21 3.11
CA ALA A 52 -3.25 -7.45 3.90
C ALA A 52 -3.85 -6.16 4.52
N PHE A 53 -5.10 -5.81 4.20
CA PHE A 53 -5.80 -4.67 4.78
C PHE A 53 -6.80 -5.13 5.84
N GLU A 54 -6.82 -4.46 6.99
CA GLU A 54 -7.78 -4.78 8.05
C GLU A 54 -8.98 -3.83 8.01
N GLY A 55 -10.16 -4.38 7.69
CA GLY A 55 -11.45 -3.70 7.71
C GLY A 55 -11.56 -2.55 6.71
N LYS A 56 -11.96 -1.36 7.18
CA LYS A 56 -12.18 -0.16 6.36
C LYS A 56 -10.90 0.67 6.11
N LYS A 57 -9.75 0.27 6.65
CA LYS A 57 -8.52 1.08 6.55
C LYS A 57 -7.88 0.94 5.16
N ARG A 58 -7.46 2.06 4.58
CA ARG A 58 -6.68 2.14 3.33
C ARG A 58 -5.17 2.00 3.55
N THR A 59 -4.78 1.51 4.73
CA THR A 59 -3.40 1.29 5.13
C THR A 59 -3.20 -0.18 5.42
N CYS A 60 -2.18 -0.80 4.84
CA CYS A 60 -1.90 -2.22 5.07
C CYS A 60 -1.52 -2.49 6.53
N ARG A 61 -1.82 -3.70 7.00
CA ARG A 61 -1.55 -4.17 8.38
C ARG A 61 -0.07 -4.01 8.75
N ALA A 62 0.84 -4.31 7.83
CA ALA A 62 2.28 -4.15 8.04
C ALA A 62 2.66 -2.71 8.39
N GLN A 63 2.09 -1.71 7.70
CA GLN A 63 2.36 -0.32 7.99
C GLN A 63 1.71 0.13 9.30
N LEU A 64 0.52 -0.37 9.62
CA LEU A 64 -0.13 -0.12 10.93
C LEU A 64 0.72 -0.67 12.07
N ASP A 65 1.27 -1.88 11.93
CA ASP A 65 2.18 -2.47 12.91
C ASP A 65 3.45 -1.64 13.08
N ARG A 66 4.04 -1.19 11.96
CA ARG A 66 5.20 -0.28 11.96
C ARG A 66 4.92 1.01 12.75
N ILE A 67 3.74 1.61 12.55
CA ILE A 67 3.32 2.82 13.28
C ILE A 67 3.15 2.52 14.77
N ARG A 68 2.55 1.37 15.14
CA ARG A 68 2.39 0.95 16.54
C ARG A 68 3.74 0.75 17.23
N LYS A 69 4.65 -0.01 16.61
CA LYS A 69 6.02 -0.22 17.11
C LYS A 69 6.79 1.10 17.23
N ALA A 70 6.71 1.98 16.24
CA ALA A 70 7.36 3.28 16.30
C ALA A 70 6.85 4.14 17.48
N LYS A 71 5.55 4.10 17.77
CA LYS A 71 4.97 4.78 18.95
C LYS A 71 5.49 4.18 20.26
N GLU A 72 5.57 2.86 20.37
CA GLU A 72 6.12 2.19 21.55
C GLU A 72 7.58 2.56 21.80
N LEU A 73 8.42 2.51 20.77
CA LEU A 73 9.83 2.93 20.86
C LEU A 73 9.98 4.37 21.32
N ARG A 74 9.13 5.28 20.81
CA ARG A 74 9.11 6.69 21.25
C ARG A 74 8.72 6.83 22.71
N ARG A 75 7.71 6.08 23.19
CA ARG A 75 7.34 6.08 24.61
C ARG A 75 8.46 5.56 25.51
N ARG A 76 9.15 4.48 25.09
CA ARG A 76 10.29 3.91 25.83
C ARG A 76 11.46 4.90 25.91
N LYS A 77 11.75 5.64 24.83
CA LYS A 77 12.77 6.69 24.85
C LYS A 77 12.36 7.93 25.66
N ALA A 78 11.09 8.31 25.66
CA ALA A 78 10.60 9.46 26.42
C ALA A 78 10.56 9.21 27.94
N GLY A 79 10.54 7.96 28.39
CA GLY A 79 10.64 7.58 29.80
C GLY A 79 12.07 7.27 30.29
N GLY A 80 13.08 7.46 29.45
CA GLY A 80 14.48 7.16 29.74
C GLY A 80 15.31 8.39 30.10
N SER A 81 14.90 9.12 31.15
CA SER A 81 15.73 10.09 31.84
C SER A 81 15.78 9.65 33.31
N GLY A 82 16.88 9.02 33.73
CA GLY A 82 17.08 8.62 35.12
C GLY A 82 17.79 7.28 35.22
N GLY A 83 19.12 7.28 35.13
CA GLY A 83 19.92 6.08 35.30
C GLY A 83 21.41 6.36 35.22
N SER A 84 21.90 7.02 36.28
CA SER A 84 23.30 7.24 36.72
C SER A 84 24.21 8.11 35.87
#